data_AF-A0A3B0X2H2-F1
#
_entry.id   AF-A0A3B0X2H2-F1
#
_cell.length_a   1.000
_cell.length_b   1.000
_cell.length_c   1.000
_cell.angle_alpha   90.00
_cell.angle_beta   90.00
_cell.angle_gamma   90.00
#
_symmetry.space_group_name_H-M   'P 1'
#
loop_
_entity.id
_entity.type
_entity.pdbx_description
1 polymer ?
#
loop_
_entity_poly.entity_id
_entity_poly.type
_entity_poly.pdbx_seq_one_letter_code
_entity_poly.pdbx_strand_id
1 'polypeptide(L)' 'MSDIASTSNLLTPLPMGELNLSNRIVMAPLTRNRAAQGNVPTDLNALH' A
#
# COMPACT_ATOMS: atom_id res chain seq x y z
N MET A 1 7.83 -10.97 -33.46
CA MET A 1 6.77 -10.86 -32.43
C MET A 1 7.49 -10.84 -31.10
N SER A 2 7.98 -9.68 -30.68
CA SER A 2 8.65 -9.57 -29.38
C SER A 2 7.54 -9.59 -28.35
N ASP A 3 7.39 -10.69 -27.62
CA ASP A 3 6.36 -10.81 -26.60
C ASP A 3 6.50 -9.65 -25.60
N ILE A 4 5.55 -8.73 -25.66
CA ILE A 4 5.33 -7.70 -24.66
C ILE A 4 4.59 -8.38 -23.50
N ALA A 5 5.18 -9.46 -22.96
CA ALA A 5 4.88 -9.87 -21.61
C ALA A 5 5.48 -8.78 -20.74
N SER A 6 4.72 -7.71 -20.53
CA SER A 6 5.06 -6.57 -19.69
C SER A 6 5.42 -7.09 -18.30
N THR A 7 6.70 -7.37 -18.06
CA THR A 7 7.26 -7.51 -16.71
C THR A 7 7.16 -6.14 -16.07
N SER A 8 5.95 -5.82 -15.64
CA SER A 8 5.59 -4.49 -15.17
C SER A 8 6.47 -4.17 -13.97
N ASN A 9 7.23 -3.07 -14.08
CA ASN A 9 8.06 -2.57 -13.01
C ASN A 9 7.26 -2.36 -11.71
N LEU A 10 5.93 -2.24 -11.80
CA LEU A 10 5.04 -2.08 -10.65
C LEU A 10 5.21 -3.16 -9.58
N LEU A 11 5.50 -4.41 -9.96
CA LEU A 11 5.62 -5.53 -9.01
C LEU A 11 7.07 -5.82 -8.60
N THR A 12 8.03 -5.01 -9.05
CA THR A 12 9.44 -5.17 -8.68
C THR A 12 9.72 -4.54 -7.31
N PRO A 13 10.63 -5.12 -6.50
CA PRO A 13 11.03 -4.52 -5.24
C PRO A 13 11.59 -3.09 -5.39
N LEU A 14 11.42 -2.28 -4.34
CA LEU A 14 11.88 -0.90 -4.27
C LEU A 14 12.56 -0.61 -2.93
N PRO A 15 13.88 -0.32 -2.93
CA PRO A 15 14.57 0.22 -1.75
C PRO A 15 14.07 1.64 -1.42
N MET A 16 13.72 1.89 -0.16
CA MET A 16 13.24 3.19 0.35
C MET A 16 13.83 3.46 1.74
N GLY A 17 14.97 4.14 1.79
CA GLY A 17 15.72 4.34 3.04
C GLY A 17 16.18 2.99 3.61
N GLU A 18 15.83 2.70 4.85
CA GLU A 18 16.13 1.42 5.52
C GLU A 18 15.14 0.29 5.15
N LEU A 19 14.02 0.61 4.50
CA LEU A 19 12.98 -0.36 4.14
C LEU A 19 13.17 -0.88 2.71
N ASN A 20 12.89 -2.16 2.51
CA ASN A 20 12.77 -2.77 1.18
C ASN A 20 11.32 -3.12 0.92
N LEU A 21 10.66 -2.35 0.04
CA LEU A 21 9.27 -2.59 -0.34
C LEU A 21 9.20 -3.72 -1.35
N SER A 22 8.22 -4.62 -1.21
CA SER A 22 8.07 -5.79 -2.10
C SER A 22 7.62 -5.42 -3.51
N ASN A 23 7.01 -4.24 -3.69
CA ASN A 23 6.50 -3.74 -4.96
C ASN A 23 6.46 -2.19 -4.94
N ARG A 24 6.04 -1.59 -6.07
CA ARG A 24 5.93 -0.13 -6.28
C ARG A 24 4.50 0.39 -6.21
N ILE A 25 3.57 -0.39 -5.67
CA ILE A 25 2.17 -0.01 -5.46
C ILE A 25 2.01 0.48 -4.02
N VAL A 26 1.43 1.66 -3.84
CA VAL A 26 1.23 2.28 -2.52
C VAL A 26 -0.25 2.49 -2.26
N MET A 27 -0.65 2.32 -0.99
CA MET A 27 -1.97 2.75 -0.54
C MET A 27 -1.92 4.26 -0.33
N ALA A 28 -2.62 5.01 -1.17
CA ALA A 28 -2.79 6.44 -0.96
C ALA A 28 -3.48 6.71 0.40
N PRO A 29 -3.20 7.84 1.08
CA PRO A 29 -3.90 8.18 2.31
C PRO A 29 -5.36 8.51 2.00
N LEU A 30 -6.29 7.77 2.62
CA LEU A 30 -7.74 7.91 2.42
C LEU A 30 -8.45 8.15 3.75
N THR A 31 -8.99 9.34 3.96
CA THR A 31 -9.85 9.62 5.12
C THR A 31 -11.12 8.77 5.05
N ARG A 32 -11.36 7.93 6.06
CA ARG A 32 -12.54 7.03 6.10
C ARG A 32 -13.66 7.51 7.01
N ASN A 33 -13.41 8.50 7.86
CA ASN A 33 -14.37 9.02 8.86
C ASN A 33 -14.94 7.92 9.79
N ARG A 34 -14.09 7.00 10.28
CA ARG A 34 -14.49 5.85 11.12
C ARG A 34 -13.72 5.74 12.44
N ALA A 35 -13.37 6.86 13.06
CA ALA A 35 -12.79 6.85 14.40
C ALA A 35 -13.90 6.74 15.46
N ALA A 36 -13.62 6.10 16.59
CA ALA A 36 -14.51 6.10 17.75
C ALA A 36 -14.35 7.38 18.59
N GLN A 37 -15.04 7.43 19.74
CA GLN A 37 -14.91 8.54 20.69
C GLN A 37 -13.46 8.76 21.10
N GLY A 38 -13.06 10.02 21.21
CA GLY A 38 -11.67 10.38 21.52
C GLY A 38 -10.70 10.21 20.35
N ASN A 39 -11.20 10.07 19.11
CA ASN A 39 -10.40 9.86 17.90
C ASN A 39 -9.57 8.56 17.93
N VAL A 40 -10.08 7.53 18.61
CA VAL A 40 -9.37 6.26 18.82
C VAL A 40 -9.71 5.28 17.69
N PRO A 41 -8.70 4.64 17.05
CA PRO A 41 -8.93 3.51 16.14
C PRO A 41 -9.53 2.30 16.86
N THR A 42 -10.30 1.51 16.14
CA THR A 42 -11.01 0.31 16.62
C THR A 42 -10.63 -0.93 15.82
N ASP A 43 -11.15 -2.10 16.19
CA ASP A 43 -10.93 -3.36 15.47
C ASP A 43 -11.30 -3.28 13.97
N LEU A 44 -12.30 -2.46 13.62
CA LEU A 44 -12.68 -2.21 12.22
C LEU A 44 -11.53 -1.55 11.43
N ASN A 45 -10.75 -0.66 12.06
CA ASN A 45 -9.62 0.02 11.43
C ASN A 45 -8.37 -0.88 11.34
N ALA A 46 -8.25 -1.91 12.20
CA ALA A 46 -7.15 -2.86 12.14
C ALA A 46 -7.39 -3.95 11.07
N LEU A 47 -8.65 -4.33 10.87
CA LEU A 47 -9.04 -5.30 9.85
C LEU A 47 -8.86 -4.78 8.40
N HIS A 48 -8.81 -3.46 8.20
CA HIS A 48 -8.89 -2.80 6.89
C HIS A 48 -7.93 -1.62 6.76
#